data_AF-A0AA39PIR8-F1
#
_entry.id   AF-A0AA39PIR8-F1
#
_cell.length_a   1.000
_cell.length_b   1.000
_cell.length_c   1.000
_cell.angle_alpha   90.00
_cell.angle_beta   90.00
_cell.angle_gamma   90.00
#
_symmetry.space_group_name_H-M   'P 1'
#
loop_
_entity.id
_entity.type
_entity.pdbx_description
1 polymer ?
#
loop_
_entity_poly.entity_id
_entity_poly.type
_entity_poly.pdbx_seq_one_letter_code
_entity_poly.pdbx_strand_id
1 'polypeptide(L)'
;MNTNVNQVTFSERLQLLHVLRFSEYRHPTELIGDEDASETLRALDVIASCIATGTEGESFAASLDPTTFPPTVILSKTGTITEEDKKFISSFLDVFTSPDTHNFRQMFPLLFSRCFVNMKTRMENLYEAARHYLVHHTALLETYQPLSFKEEFPYFHLLHPDHERREFVATFHMLFADIEKVASWPFHRDSPVNSQYIYTRLHVLSVIIASSRFISIQTERVFSQKAKAANELKRCMEKIKEYIGGVNTLIRRSRQIFPDGNIPVRWVGSTSTAVDQSVNMPATPWIALEHLGFNFDIGKQQNIIAQLPSFELDWQPTCRPRMHAKIAVLRYFHERGLMPFGLCPIGCSEDCCWCCDQWMGRYNSLYTTRYVASGASVKIRVDWEMSGLVSPDFFLHHELGSHIKVHKQVTTRRRKRSSTTPPVKNALQKIEESREDDV
;
A
#
# COMPACT_ATOMS: atom_id res chain seq x y z
N MET A 1 -4.01 34.94 7.07
CA MET A 1 -2.60 34.54 7.27
C MET A 1 -2.07 34.04 5.92
N ASN A 2 -1.08 34.73 5.35
CA ASN A 2 -0.53 34.42 4.03
C ASN A 2 0.69 33.50 4.22
N THR A 3 0.45 32.25 4.60
CA THR A 3 1.52 31.25 4.74
C THR A 3 1.69 30.56 3.40
N ASN A 4 2.47 31.16 2.52
CA ASN A 4 2.92 30.49 1.31
C ASN A 4 3.85 29.34 1.75
N VAL A 5 3.33 28.12 1.73
CA VAL A 5 4.13 26.93 2.06
C VAL A 5 5.10 26.72 0.91
N ASN A 6 6.41 26.69 1.20
CA ASN A 6 7.43 26.48 0.19
C ASN A 6 7.65 24.98 -0.03
N GLN A 7 7.56 24.51 -1.28
CA GLN A 7 7.77 23.11 -1.66
C GLN A 7 9.14 22.60 -1.22
N VAL A 8 10.19 23.44 -1.23
CA VAL A 8 11.54 23.10 -0.71
C VAL A 8 11.45 22.65 0.74
N THR A 9 10.88 23.49 1.60
CA THR A 9 10.80 23.22 3.04
C THR A 9 9.88 22.04 3.33
N PHE A 10 8.84 21.85 2.52
CA PHE A 10 7.95 20.70 2.61
C PHE A 10 8.65 19.39 2.24
N SER A 11 9.34 19.35 1.10
CA SER A 11 10.15 18.21 0.66
C SER A 11 11.26 17.87 1.65
N GLU A 12 11.91 18.90 2.23
CA GLU A 12 12.90 18.75 3.31
C GLU A 12 12.35 17.98 4.50
N ARG A 13 11.16 18.36 4.99
CA ARG A 13 10.52 17.69 6.12
C ARG A 13 10.10 16.25 5.80
N LEU A 14 9.62 16.00 4.59
CA LEU A 14 9.27 14.65 4.15
C LEU A 14 10.48 13.73 4.12
N GLN A 15 11.58 14.22 3.56
CA GLN A 15 12.82 13.47 3.49
C GLN A 15 13.39 13.20 4.88
N LEU A 16 13.34 14.19 5.79
CA LEU A 16 13.70 13.98 7.19
C LEU A 16 12.89 12.87 7.85
N LEU A 17 11.56 12.86 7.71
CA LEU A 17 10.75 11.78 8.26
C LEU A 17 11.04 10.41 7.62
N HIS A 18 11.36 10.40 6.32
CA HIS A 18 11.76 9.18 5.61
C HIS A 18 13.06 8.61 6.18
N VAL A 19 14.13 9.41 6.28
CA VAL A 19 15.43 8.96 6.83
C VAL A 19 15.37 8.67 8.32
N LEU A 20 14.43 9.28 9.06
CA LEU A 20 14.16 9.00 10.47
C LEU A 20 13.25 7.77 10.71
N ARG A 21 12.78 7.10 9.65
CA ARG A 21 11.92 5.90 9.72
C ARG A 21 10.62 6.09 10.50
N PHE A 22 10.00 7.28 10.39
CA PHE A 22 8.77 7.62 11.12
C PHE A 22 7.58 6.68 10.81
N SER A 23 7.60 6.04 9.64
CA SER A 23 6.52 5.22 9.07
C SER A 23 6.31 3.84 9.70
N GLU A 24 6.74 3.53 10.91
CA GLU A 24 6.56 2.17 11.45
C GLU A 24 5.26 1.95 12.24
N TYR A 25 4.42 2.99 12.40
CA TYR A 25 3.29 2.96 13.34
C TYR A 25 2.00 3.57 12.77
N ARG A 26 1.27 2.85 11.91
CA ARG A 26 -0.19 3.07 11.77
C ARG A 26 -0.92 1.86 11.22
N HIS A 27 -2.17 1.72 11.66
CA HIS A 27 -3.14 0.76 11.15
C HIS A 27 -3.81 1.30 9.89
N PRO A 28 -4.15 0.44 8.92
CA PRO A 28 -4.96 0.83 7.78
C PRO A 28 -6.33 1.30 8.23
N THR A 29 -6.82 2.38 7.63
CA THR A 29 -8.19 2.85 7.81
C THR A 29 -9.14 1.84 7.17
N GLU A 30 -9.84 1.05 7.98
CA GLU A 30 -10.90 0.18 7.50
C GLU A 30 -12.15 1.02 7.17
N LEU A 31 -12.75 0.74 6.01
CA LEU A 31 -14.05 1.28 5.64
C LEU A 31 -15.12 0.54 6.43
N ILE A 32 -15.50 1.09 7.57
CA ILE A 32 -16.58 0.53 8.39
C ILE A 32 -17.91 1.12 7.88
N GLY A 33 -18.81 0.24 7.39
CA GLY A 33 -20.25 0.51 7.38
C GLY A 33 -20.93 0.87 6.04
N ASP A 34 -20.25 0.78 4.89
CA ASP A 34 -20.88 0.97 3.57
C ASP A 34 -20.36 -0.07 2.56
N GLU A 35 -21.16 -1.13 2.37
CA GLU A 35 -20.82 -2.23 1.47
C GLU A 35 -20.76 -1.79 0.00
N ASP A 36 -21.69 -0.93 -0.44
CA ASP A 36 -21.75 -0.43 -1.82
C ASP A 36 -20.55 0.45 -2.16
N ALA A 37 -20.14 1.33 -1.24
CA ALA A 37 -18.94 2.15 -1.40
C ALA A 37 -17.66 1.30 -1.40
N SER A 38 -17.59 0.26 -0.55
CA SER A 38 -16.48 -0.70 -0.52
C SER A 38 -16.39 -1.52 -1.80
N GLU A 39 -17.53 -1.95 -2.32
CA GLU A 39 -17.64 -2.63 -3.60
C GLU A 39 -17.25 -1.75 -4.78
N THR A 40 -17.66 -0.48 -4.78
CA THR A 40 -17.29 0.50 -5.79
C THR A 40 -15.80 0.82 -5.74
N LEU A 41 -15.24 0.99 -4.54
CA LEU A 41 -13.81 1.22 -4.34
C LEU A 41 -12.97 0.08 -4.92
N ARG A 42 -13.34 -1.17 -4.63
CA ARG A 42 -12.66 -2.35 -5.18
C ARG A 42 -12.72 -2.39 -6.70
N ALA A 43 -13.85 -2.02 -7.31
CA ALA A 43 -13.95 -1.93 -8.76
C ALA A 43 -13.02 -0.84 -9.34
N LEU A 44 -12.92 0.31 -8.68
CA LEU A 44 -12.03 1.40 -9.07
C LEU A 44 -10.54 1.04 -8.89
N ASP A 45 -10.18 0.29 -7.84
CA ASP A 45 -8.83 -0.24 -7.64
C ASP A 45 -8.42 -1.19 -8.78
N VAL A 46 -9.36 -2.01 -9.24
CA VAL A 46 -9.14 -2.92 -10.38
C VAL A 46 -8.94 -2.11 -11.66
N ILE A 47 -9.75 -1.09 -11.92
CA ILE A 47 -9.55 -0.19 -13.07
C ILE A 47 -8.17 0.45 -13.01
N ALA A 48 -7.82 1.07 -11.88
CA ALA A 48 -6.52 1.72 -11.70
C ALA A 48 -5.35 0.74 -11.88
N SER A 49 -5.48 -0.50 -11.39
CA SER A 49 -4.48 -1.55 -11.57
C SER A 49 -4.36 -2.00 -13.03
N CYS A 50 -5.47 -2.14 -13.75
CA CYS A 50 -5.50 -2.58 -15.16
C CYS A 50 -4.87 -1.58 -16.13
N ILE A 51 -4.76 -0.31 -15.75
CA ILE A 51 -4.20 0.75 -16.58
C ILE A 51 -2.76 1.10 -16.21
N ALA A 52 -2.29 0.55 -15.09
CA ALA A 52 -0.95 0.80 -14.57
C ALA A 52 0.13 0.02 -15.34
N THR A 53 1.18 0.73 -15.72
CA THR A 53 2.36 0.24 -16.47
C THR A 53 3.31 -0.60 -15.62
N GLY A 54 3.41 -0.27 -14.33
CA GLY A 54 4.45 -0.78 -13.43
C GLY A 54 5.78 -0.05 -13.56
N THR A 55 5.81 1.06 -14.30
CA THR A 55 6.95 1.99 -14.29
C THR A 55 7.08 2.62 -12.91
N GLU A 56 8.31 2.66 -12.39
CA GLU A 56 8.57 3.24 -11.08
C GLU A 56 8.16 4.72 -11.02
N GLY A 57 7.45 5.09 -9.95
CA GLY A 57 6.97 6.46 -9.74
C GLY A 57 5.73 6.83 -10.54
N GLU A 58 5.21 5.95 -11.41
CA GLU A 58 3.88 6.09 -12.01
C GLU A 58 2.84 5.41 -11.12
N SER A 59 1.78 6.13 -10.80
CA SER A 59 0.61 5.56 -10.14
C SER A 59 -0.66 6.13 -10.74
N PHE A 60 -1.73 5.35 -10.69
CA PHE A 60 -3.00 5.67 -11.32
C PHE A 60 -4.09 5.71 -10.26
N ALA A 61 -5.08 6.58 -10.48
CA ALA A 61 -6.27 6.67 -9.66
C ALA A 61 -7.52 6.72 -10.54
N ALA A 62 -8.60 6.13 -10.05
CA ALA A 62 -9.91 6.12 -10.70
C ALA A 62 -11.00 6.53 -9.70
N SER A 63 -11.97 7.32 -10.14
CA SER A 63 -13.17 7.65 -9.39
C SER A 63 -14.36 7.81 -10.33
N LEU A 64 -15.56 8.01 -9.77
CA LEU A 64 -16.77 8.27 -10.54
C LEU A 64 -17.24 9.70 -10.28
N ASP A 65 -17.59 10.42 -11.34
CA ASP A 65 -18.28 11.71 -11.24
C ASP A 65 -19.78 11.46 -11.03
N PRO A 66 -20.30 11.66 -9.80
CA PRO A 66 -21.69 11.33 -9.48
C PRO A 66 -22.69 12.31 -10.10
N THR A 67 -22.23 13.40 -10.72
CA THR A 67 -23.12 14.41 -11.33
C THR A 67 -23.56 14.07 -12.75
N THR A 68 -23.02 12.99 -13.31
CA THR A 68 -23.32 12.53 -14.67
C THR A 68 -24.11 11.22 -14.63
N PHE A 69 -25.03 11.03 -15.58
CA PHE A 69 -25.81 9.81 -15.72
C PHE A 69 -25.76 9.31 -17.17
N PRO A 70 -25.11 8.16 -17.46
CA PRO A 70 -24.36 7.32 -16.53
C PRO A 70 -23.10 8.03 -15.98
N PRO A 71 -22.52 7.55 -14.85
CA PRO A 71 -21.39 8.22 -14.22
C PRO A 71 -20.14 8.19 -15.10
N THR A 72 -19.45 9.32 -15.20
CA THR A 72 -18.18 9.47 -15.90
C THR A 72 -17.04 8.92 -15.05
N VAL A 73 -16.24 8.02 -15.60
CA VAL A 73 -15.02 7.53 -14.96
C VAL A 73 -13.95 8.61 -15.05
N ILE A 74 -13.49 9.08 -13.90
CA ILE A 74 -12.42 10.05 -13.77
C ILE A 74 -11.11 9.28 -13.55
N LEU A 75 -10.14 9.47 -14.44
CA LEU A 75 -8.83 8.84 -14.37
C LEU A 75 -7.74 9.88 -14.14
N SER A 76 -6.77 9.55 -13.30
CA SER A 76 -5.57 10.36 -13.10
C SER A 76 -4.32 9.49 -13.09
N LYS A 77 -3.20 10.10 -13.46
CA LYS A 77 -1.86 9.51 -13.40
C LYS A 77 -0.92 10.45 -12.65
N THR A 78 0.02 9.89 -11.90
CA THR A 78 1.16 10.64 -11.34
C THR A 78 2.16 10.91 -12.46
N GLY A 79 2.41 12.19 -12.75
CA GLY A 79 3.20 12.63 -13.90
C GLY A 79 2.35 12.86 -15.17
N THR A 80 3.00 12.91 -16.33
CA THR A 80 2.36 13.26 -17.60
C THR A 80 1.49 12.13 -18.14
N ILE A 81 0.27 12.47 -18.55
CA ILE A 81 -0.63 11.58 -19.30
C ILE A 81 -0.19 11.57 -20.76
N THR A 82 0.21 10.40 -21.26
CA THR A 82 0.75 10.21 -22.62
C THR A 82 -0.35 9.81 -23.62
N GLU A 83 -0.06 9.90 -24.91
CA GLU A 83 -0.95 9.37 -25.96
C GLU A 83 -1.07 7.84 -25.89
N GLU A 84 -0.05 7.14 -25.40
CA GLU A 84 -0.13 5.70 -25.15
C GLU A 84 -1.16 5.39 -24.05
N ASP A 85 -1.20 6.20 -22.99
CA ASP A 85 -2.19 6.07 -21.91
C ASP A 85 -3.62 6.21 -22.47
N LYS A 86 -3.84 7.23 -23.32
CA LYS A 86 -5.15 7.47 -23.96
C LYS A 86 -5.55 6.34 -24.90
N LYS A 87 -4.62 5.90 -25.76
CA LYS A 87 -4.85 4.79 -26.70
C LYS A 87 -5.17 3.50 -25.95
N PHE A 88 -4.43 3.21 -24.88
CA PHE A 88 -4.68 2.03 -24.06
C PHE A 88 -6.07 2.05 -23.43
N ILE A 89 -6.51 3.18 -22.88
CA ILE A 89 -7.87 3.28 -22.31
C ILE A 89 -8.93 3.02 -23.37
N SER A 90 -8.79 3.58 -24.58
CA SER A 90 -9.73 3.29 -25.67
C SER A 90 -9.79 1.78 -25.95
N SER A 91 -8.63 1.15 -26.20
CA SER A 91 -8.57 -0.31 -26.41
C SER A 91 -9.10 -1.12 -25.24
N PHE A 92 -8.83 -0.68 -24.01
CA PHE A 92 -9.31 -1.33 -22.80
C PHE A 92 -10.83 -1.29 -22.73
N LEU A 93 -11.44 -0.13 -22.94
CA LEU A 93 -12.89 0.01 -22.94
C LEU A 93 -13.51 -0.80 -24.08
N ASP A 94 -12.96 -0.75 -25.29
CA ASP A 94 -13.48 -1.49 -26.46
C ASP A 94 -13.54 -3.00 -26.20
N VAL A 95 -12.46 -3.59 -25.67
CA VAL A 95 -12.44 -5.02 -25.32
C VAL A 95 -13.33 -5.28 -24.11
N PHE A 96 -13.30 -4.41 -23.10
CA PHE A 96 -14.02 -4.58 -21.85
C PHE A 96 -15.55 -4.54 -22.02
N THR A 97 -16.06 -3.69 -22.91
CA THR A 97 -17.49 -3.54 -23.19
C THR A 97 -17.97 -4.42 -24.34
N SER A 98 -17.06 -5.13 -25.02
CA SER A 98 -17.40 -6.10 -26.04
C SER A 98 -18.38 -7.18 -25.51
N PRO A 99 -19.42 -7.55 -26.28
CA PRO A 99 -20.33 -8.63 -25.90
C PRO A 99 -19.60 -9.98 -25.73
N ASP A 100 -18.50 -10.19 -26.47
CA ASP A 100 -17.71 -11.44 -26.46
C ASP A 100 -16.79 -11.57 -25.22
N THR A 101 -16.62 -10.49 -24.47
CA THR A 101 -15.75 -10.47 -23.28
C THR A 101 -16.51 -10.93 -22.05
N HIS A 102 -16.45 -12.24 -21.78
CA HIS A 102 -17.18 -12.83 -20.65
C HIS A 102 -16.33 -12.96 -19.37
N ASN A 103 -15.00 -12.97 -19.48
CA ASN A 103 -14.11 -13.14 -18.35
C ASN A 103 -12.71 -12.57 -18.62
N PHE A 104 -11.83 -12.67 -17.62
CA PHE A 104 -10.48 -12.15 -17.67
C PHE A 104 -9.64 -12.78 -18.79
N ARG A 105 -9.96 -13.99 -19.27
CA ARG A 105 -9.14 -14.68 -20.28
C ARG A 105 -9.16 -13.93 -21.60
N GLN A 106 -10.29 -13.35 -21.97
CA GLN A 106 -10.41 -12.49 -23.16
C GLN A 106 -9.66 -11.16 -22.98
N MET A 107 -9.63 -10.61 -21.77
CA MET A 107 -8.91 -9.37 -21.44
C MET A 107 -7.39 -9.58 -21.30
N PHE A 108 -6.95 -10.80 -20.99
CA PHE A 108 -5.59 -11.08 -20.57
C PHE A 108 -4.52 -10.59 -21.54
N PRO A 109 -4.60 -10.82 -22.87
CA PRO A 109 -3.57 -10.34 -23.79
C PRO A 109 -3.34 -8.83 -23.73
N LEU A 110 -4.43 -8.06 -23.64
CA LEU A 110 -4.38 -6.60 -23.55
C LEU A 110 -3.77 -6.16 -22.21
N LEU A 111 -4.28 -6.69 -21.10
CA LEU A 111 -3.77 -6.39 -19.75
C LEU A 111 -2.30 -6.78 -19.61
N PHE A 112 -1.92 -7.96 -20.12
CA PHE A 112 -0.56 -8.46 -20.05
C PHE A 112 0.41 -7.57 -20.83
N SER A 113 0.01 -7.05 -22.00
CA SER A 113 0.86 -6.14 -22.77
C SER A 113 1.22 -4.87 -22.01
N ARG A 114 0.29 -4.34 -21.21
CA ARG A 114 0.46 -3.08 -20.48
C ARG A 114 1.02 -3.27 -19.08
N CYS A 115 0.47 -4.25 -18.36
CA CYS A 115 0.72 -4.49 -16.94
C CYS A 115 1.76 -5.57 -16.68
N PHE A 116 2.52 -6.03 -17.69
CA PHE A 116 3.51 -7.10 -17.56
C PHE A 116 4.41 -6.93 -16.34
N VAL A 117 5.00 -5.74 -16.16
CA VAL A 117 5.93 -5.43 -15.07
C VAL A 117 5.21 -5.56 -13.73
N ASN A 118 4.04 -4.95 -13.59
CA ASN A 118 3.21 -5.05 -12.39
C ASN A 118 2.82 -6.49 -12.05
N MET A 119 2.39 -7.28 -13.04
CA MET A 119 2.05 -8.68 -12.85
C MET A 119 3.25 -9.48 -12.36
N LYS A 120 4.42 -9.28 -13.00
CA LYS A 120 5.67 -9.94 -12.62
C LYS A 120 6.09 -9.58 -11.19
N THR A 121 6.12 -8.30 -10.85
CA THR A 121 6.44 -7.83 -9.49
C THR A 121 5.48 -8.38 -8.44
N ARG A 122 4.18 -8.49 -8.75
CA ARG A 122 3.20 -9.11 -7.83
C ARG A 122 3.48 -10.60 -7.63
N MET A 123 3.92 -11.32 -8.66
CA MET A 123 4.32 -12.73 -8.54
C MET A 123 5.58 -12.88 -7.66
N GLU A 124 6.60 -12.05 -7.90
CA GLU A 124 7.84 -12.03 -7.12
C GLU A 124 7.55 -11.71 -5.65
N ASN A 125 6.71 -10.70 -5.38
CA ASN A 125 6.29 -10.35 -4.02
C ASN A 125 5.51 -11.48 -3.33
N LEU A 126 4.62 -12.19 -4.07
CA LEU A 126 3.92 -13.35 -3.52
C LEU A 126 4.90 -14.46 -3.13
N TYR A 127 5.89 -14.73 -3.98
CA TYR A 127 6.93 -15.72 -3.71
C TYR A 127 7.72 -15.39 -2.45
N GLU A 128 8.25 -14.17 -2.35
CA GLU A 128 9.01 -13.73 -1.19
C GLU A 128 8.16 -13.72 0.09
N ALA A 129 6.92 -13.23 0.02
CA ALA A 129 6.00 -13.26 1.15
C ALA A 129 5.66 -14.68 1.59
N ALA A 130 5.51 -15.62 0.66
CA ALA A 130 5.27 -17.03 0.96
C ALA A 130 6.46 -17.68 1.69
N ARG A 131 7.70 -17.41 1.23
CA ARG A 131 8.92 -17.86 1.92
C ARG A 131 9.03 -17.29 3.32
N HIS A 132 8.85 -15.97 3.44
CA HIS A 132 8.92 -15.28 4.72
C HIS A 132 7.86 -15.80 5.69
N TYR A 133 6.64 -16.05 5.21
CA TYR A 133 5.56 -16.62 6.01
C TYR A 133 5.93 -17.98 6.60
N LEU A 134 6.43 -18.91 5.77
CA LEU A 134 6.76 -20.27 6.23
C LEU A 134 7.82 -20.27 7.33
N VAL A 135 8.88 -19.45 7.20
CA VAL A 135 9.94 -19.35 8.23
C VAL A 135 9.37 -19.08 9.63
N HIS A 136 8.31 -18.27 9.72
CA HIS A 136 7.71 -17.85 11.00
C HIS A 136 6.57 -18.74 11.49
N HIS A 137 5.96 -19.56 10.62
CA HIS A 137 4.69 -20.24 10.89
C HIS A 137 4.74 -21.77 10.83
N THR A 138 5.84 -22.40 10.40
CA THR A 138 5.93 -23.88 10.37
C THR A 138 5.57 -24.52 11.72
N ALA A 139 6.17 -24.06 12.83
CA ALA A 139 5.84 -24.61 14.16
C ALA A 139 4.39 -24.34 14.61
N LEU A 140 3.76 -23.26 14.12
CA LEU A 140 2.35 -22.98 14.39
C LEU A 140 1.43 -23.88 13.57
N LEU A 141 1.83 -24.21 12.35
CA LEU A 141 1.10 -25.12 11.47
C LEU A 141 1.03 -26.53 12.08
N GLU A 142 2.15 -27.02 12.63
CA GLU A 142 2.25 -28.35 13.24
C GLU A 142 1.41 -28.52 14.52
N THR A 143 1.17 -27.42 15.24
CA THR A 143 0.41 -27.43 16.49
C THR A 143 -1.06 -27.05 16.30
N TYR A 144 -1.44 -26.62 15.10
CA TYR A 144 -2.80 -26.20 14.78
C TYR A 144 -3.72 -27.41 14.60
N GLN A 145 -4.91 -27.33 15.18
CA GLN A 145 -5.97 -28.34 15.04
C GLN A 145 -7.03 -27.82 14.05
N PRO A 146 -7.02 -28.28 12.79
CA PRO A 146 -8.01 -27.87 11.80
C PRO A 146 -9.39 -28.43 12.17
N LEU A 147 -10.45 -27.66 11.92
CA LEU A 147 -11.81 -28.13 12.16
C LEU A 147 -12.22 -29.24 11.18
N SER A 148 -11.98 -29.02 9.90
CA SER A 148 -12.10 -30.03 8.85
C SER A 148 -11.30 -29.61 7.63
N PHE A 149 -10.98 -30.56 6.76
CA PHE A 149 -10.30 -30.26 5.50
C PHE A 149 -11.11 -29.29 4.63
N LYS A 150 -12.43 -29.49 4.56
CA LYS A 150 -13.34 -28.69 3.74
C LYS A 150 -13.46 -27.25 4.23
N GLU A 151 -13.42 -27.02 5.54
CA GLU A 151 -13.44 -25.68 6.10
C GLU A 151 -12.10 -24.96 5.92
N GLU A 152 -10.98 -25.68 5.99
CA GLU A 152 -9.65 -25.08 5.76
C GLU A 152 -9.36 -24.82 4.28
N PHE A 153 -9.85 -25.68 3.39
CA PHE A 153 -9.57 -25.55 1.96
C PHE A 153 -10.83 -25.78 1.09
N PRO A 154 -11.84 -24.91 1.18
CA PRO A 154 -13.12 -25.09 0.49
C PRO A 154 -12.98 -25.18 -1.05
N TYR A 155 -11.93 -24.57 -1.59
CA TYR A 155 -11.65 -24.52 -3.04
C TYR A 155 -10.57 -25.49 -3.50
N PHE A 156 -10.08 -26.39 -2.64
CA PHE A 156 -8.97 -27.29 -3.00
C PHE A 156 -9.31 -28.26 -4.13
N HIS A 157 -10.58 -28.63 -4.25
CA HIS A 157 -11.11 -29.46 -5.33
C HIS A 157 -10.81 -28.90 -6.73
N LEU A 158 -10.57 -27.58 -6.85
CA LEU A 158 -10.17 -26.94 -8.12
C LEU A 158 -8.79 -27.37 -8.60
N LEU A 159 -7.92 -27.85 -7.70
CA LEU A 159 -6.57 -28.34 -8.02
C LEU A 159 -6.49 -29.86 -8.02
N HIS A 160 -7.18 -30.49 -7.06
CA HIS A 160 -7.12 -31.93 -6.84
C HIS A 160 -8.52 -32.46 -6.49
N PRO A 161 -9.23 -33.06 -7.46
CA PRO A 161 -10.57 -33.62 -7.22
C PRO A 161 -10.59 -34.69 -6.12
N ASP A 162 -9.55 -35.52 -5.99
CA ASP A 162 -9.47 -36.64 -5.04
C ASP A 162 -8.77 -36.27 -3.71
N HIS A 163 -9.29 -35.27 -3.00
CA HIS A 163 -8.56 -34.61 -1.91
C HIS A 163 -8.96 -35.02 -0.47
N GLU A 164 -10.03 -35.79 -0.30
CA GLU A 164 -10.64 -36.03 1.02
C GLU A 164 -9.75 -36.81 2.02
N ARG A 165 -8.63 -37.38 1.57
CA ARG A 165 -7.72 -38.19 2.41
C ARG A 165 -6.42 -37.48 2.78
N ARG A 166 -6.24 -36.21 2.42
CA ARG A 166 -4.97 -35.50 2.68
C ARG A 166 -4.93 -34.88 4.08
N GLU A 167 -3.76 -34.96 4.69
CA GLU A 167 -3.47 -34.29 5.95
C GLU A 167 -3.35 -32.76 5.73
N PHE A 168 -3.83 -31.97 6.70
CA PHE A 168 -3.82 -30.51 6.64
C PHE A 168 -2.41 -29.92 6.48
N VAL A 169 -1.46 -30.32 7.35
CA VAL A 169 -0.09 -29.78 7.36
C VAL A 169 0.63 -30.08 6.05
N ALA A 170 0.57 -31.33 5.59
CA ALA A 170 1.13 -31.76 4.31
C ALA A 170 0.52 -31.00 3.11
N THR A 171 -0.80 -30.75 3.15
CA THR A 171 -1.50 -29.98 2.12
C THR A 171 -1.05 -28.53 2.08
N PHE A 172 -0.89 -27.91 3.24
CA PHE A 172 -0.43 -26.54 3.33
C PHE A 172 1.01 -26.40 2.81
N HIS A 173 1.93 -27.28 3.20
CA HIS A 173 3.29 -27.30 2.65
C HIS A 173 3.32 -27.51 1.14
N MET A 174 2.51 -28.43 0.62
CA MET A 174 2.37 -28.65 -0.82
C MET A 174 1.91 -27.38 -1.56
N LEU A 175 0.92 -26.66 -1.04
CA LEU A 175 0.42 -25.43 -1.68
C LEU A 175 1.51 -24.36 -1.79
N PHE A 176 2.36 -24.21 -0.78
CA PHE A 176 3.48 -23.28 -0.82
C PHE A 176 4.62 -23.75 -1.72
N ALA A 177 4.91 -25.06 -1.74
CA ALA A 177 5.84 -25.64 -2.70
C ALA A 177 5.35 -25.45 -4.15
N ASP A 178 4.04 -25.51 -4.37
CA ASP A 178 3.41 -25.20 -5.66
C ASP A 178 3.58 -23.72 -6.03
N ILE A 179 3.45 -22.78 -5.09
CA ILE A 179 3.76 -21.35 -5.34
C ILE A 179 5.22 -21.19 -5.78
N GLU A 180 6.16 -21.78 -5.05
CA GLU A 180 7.58 -21.72 -5.39
C GLU A 180 7.87 -22.30 -6.77
N LYS A 181 7.33 -23.49 -7.05
CA LYS A 181 7.47 -24.14 -8.35
C LYS A 181 6.89 -23.30 -9.48
N VAL A 182 5.69 -22.76 -9.33
CA VAL A 182 5.02 -21.97 -10.36
C VAL A 182 5.71 -20.61 -10.57
N ALA A 183 6.17 -19.97 -9.49
CA ALA A 183 6.93 -18.72 -9.57
C ALA A 183 8.29 -18.90 -10.28
N SER A 184 8.85 -20.11 -10.26
CA SER A 184 10.08 -20.44 -11.00
C SER A 184 9.86 -20.65 -12.52
N TRP A 185 8.62 -20.76 -12.98
CA TRP A 185 8.33 -20.95 -14.40
C TRP A 185 8.64 -19.68 -15.22
N PRO A 186 9.07 -19.84 -16.49
CA PRO A 186 9.44 -18.72 -17.34
C PRO A 186 8.24 -17.81 -17.65
N PHE A 187 8.22 -16.62 -17.04
CA PHE A 187 7.20 -15.59 -17.23
C PHE A 187 7.70 -14.49 -18.18
N HIS A 188 7.39 -14.63 -19.47
CA HIS A 188 7.92 -13.77 -20.53
C HIS A 188 6.81 -13.08 -21.33
N ARG A 189 7.08 -11.83 -21.71
CA ARG A 189 6.19 -11.03 -22.55
C ARG A 189 5.85 -11.72 -23.88
N ASP A 190 6.78 -12.50 -24.41
CA ASP A 190 6.64 -13.17 -25.71
C ASP A 190 5.88 -14.50 -25.64
N SER A 191 5.48 -14.94 -24.44
CA SER A 191 4.72 -16.18 -24.24
C SER A 191 3.43 -15.91 -23.44
N PRO A 192 2.48 -15.13 -23.98
CA PRO A 192 1.28 -14.72 -23.26
C PRO A 192 0.41 -15.90 -22.82
N VAL A 193 0.33 -16.98 -23.61
CA VAL A 193 -0.45 -18.19 -23.24
C VAL A 193 0.15 -18.89 -22.03
N ASN A 194 1.48 -19.07 -21.99
CA ASN A 194 2.14 -19.68 -20.84
C ASN A 194 2.07 -18.76 -19.61
N SER A 195 2.30 -17.46 -19.78
CA SER A 195 2.16 -16.47 -18.72
C SER A 195 0.74 -16.39 -18.17
N GLN A 196 -0.29 -16.53 -19.01
CA GLN A 196 -1.68 -16.63 -18.58
C GLN A 196 -1.89 -17.85 -17.69
N TYR A 197 -1.35 -19.00 -18.07
CA TYR A 197 -1.44 -20.23 -17.29
C TYR A 197 -0.74 -20.09 -15.93
N ILE A 198 0.50 -19.58 -15.91
CA ILE A 198 1.26 -19.29 -14.68
C ILE A 198 0.44 -18.40 -13.74
N TYR A 199 -0.05 -17.26 -14.24
CA TYR A 199 -0.78 -16.28 -13.43
C TYR A 199 -2.10 -16.84 -12.91
N THR A 200 -2.81 -17.62 -13.74
CA THR A 200 -4.04 -18.32 -13.35
C THR A 200 -3.77 -19.33 -12.24
N ARG A 201 -2.66 -20.09 -12.32
CA ARG A 201 -2.29 -21.07 -11.30
C ARG A 201 -1.99 -20.40 -9.97
N LEU A 202 -1.22 -19.31 -9.97
CA LEU A 202 -0.96 -18.51 -8.76
C LEU A 202 -2.23 -17.91 -8.17
N HIS A 203 -3.17 -17.47 -9.00
CA HIS A 203 -4.48 -17.01 -8.54
C HIS A 203 -5.26 -18.10 -7.81
N VAL A 204 -5.36 -19.30 -8.38
CA VAL A 204 -6.09 -20.41 -7.75
C VAL A 204 -5.44 -20.80 -6.42
N LEU A 205 -4.11 -20.90 -6.37
CA LEU A 205 -3.36 -21.14 -5.13
C LEU A 205 -3.64 -20.06 -4.08
N SER A 206 -3.61 -18.79 -4.49
CA SER A 206 -3.91 -17.65 -3.62
C SER A 206 -5.33 -17.71 -3.06
N VAL A 207 -6.33 -18.08 -3.88
CA VAL A 207 -7.72 -18.23 -3.43
C VAL A 207 -7.84 -19.35 -2.39
N ILE A 208 -7.20 -20.49 -2.61
CA ILE A 208 -7.25 -21.63 -1.69
C ILE A 208 -6.60 -21.27 -0.35
N ILE A 209 -5.37 -20.75 -0.38
CA ILE A 209 -4.63 -20.40 0.85
C ILE A 209 -5.34 -19.28 1.61
N ALA A 210 -5.78 -18.22 0.92
CA ALA A 210 -6.46 -17.10 1.56
C ALA A 210 -7.81 -17.49 2.19
N SER A 211 -8.43 -18.58 1.73
CA SER A 211 -9.68 -19.10 2.28
C SER A 211 -9.48 -19.97 3.54
N SER A 212 -8.23 -20.29 3.89
CA SER A 212 -7.95 -21.05 5.10
C SER A 212 -8.22 -20.22 6.35
N ARG A 213 -8.93 -20.86 7.29
CA ARG A 213 -9.17 -20.31 8.63
C ARG A 213 -7.86 -20.11 9.36
N PHE A 214 -6.89 -21.01 9.20
CA PHE A 214 -5.55 -20.85 9.78
C PHE A 214 -4.92 -19.50 9.42
N ILE A 215 -4.92 -19.11 8.14
CA ILE A 215 -4.42 -17.80 7.68
C ILE A 215 -5.17 -16.66 8.37
N SER A 216 -6.50 -16.74 8.42
CA SER A 216 -7.35 -15.70 9.01
C SER A 216 -7.01 -15.45 10.49
N ILE A 217 -6.87 -16.51 11.29
CA ILE A 217 -6.48 -16.44 12.71
C ILE A 217 -5.12 -15.76 12.89
N GLN A 218 -4.15 -16.01 11.99
CA GLN A 218 -2.83 -15.37 12.11
C GLN A 218 -2.86 -13.88 11.81
N THR A 219 -3.83 -13.41 11.01
CA THR A 219 -3.97 -11.99 10.67
C THR A 219 -4.66 -11.16 11.75
N GLU A 220 -5.48 -11.77 12.60
CA GLU A 220 -6.20 -11.09 13.69
C GLU A 220 -5.29 -10.70 14.87
N ARG A 221 -4.13 -11.35 15.01
CA ARG A 221 -3.20 -11.10 16.13
C ARG A 221 -2.39 -9.84 15.90
N VAL A 222 -2.76 -8.74 16.53
CA VAL A 222 -2.05 -7.46 16.32
C VAL A 222 -0.66 -7.47 16.98
N PHE A 223 0.35 -6.92 16.29
CA PHE A 223 1.69 -6.57 16.81
C PHE A 223 2.80 -7.63 16.91
N SER A 224 2.67 -8.81 16.28
CA SER A 224 3.80 -9.78 16.20
C SER A 224 4.49 -9.80 14.82
N GLN A 225 5.77 -10.20 14.76
CA GLN A 225 6.46 -10.44 13.47
C GLN A 225 5.72 -11.49 12.63
N LYS A 226 5.15 -12.50 13.30
CA LYS A 226 4.29 -13.53 12.69
C LYS A 226 3.07 -12.90 12.00
N ALA A 227 2.36 -12.05 12.71
CA ALA A 227 1.22 -11.34 12.14
C ALA A 227 1.60 -10.39 11.00
N LYS A 228 2.79 -9.77 11.05
CA LYS A 228 3.31 -8.98 9.92
C LYS A 228 3.48 -9.83 8.67
N ALA A 229 4.14 -10.99 8.79
CA ALA A 229 4.33 -11.91 7.67
C ALA A 229 2.99 -12.48 7.14
N ALA A 230 2.04 -12.80 8.03
CA ALA A 230 0.70 -13.24 7.63
C ALA A 230 -0.08 -12.15 6.85
N ASN A 231 -0.06 -10.91 7.35
CA ASN A 231 -0.70 -9.78 6.69
C ASN A 231 -0.03 -9.44 5.35
N GLU A 232 1.29 -9.54 5.28
CA GLU A 232 2.05 -9.35 4.05
C GLU A 232 1.67 -10.40 2.99
N LEU A 233 1.62 -11.68 3.36
CA LEU A 233 1.20 -12.76 2.47
C LEU A 233 -0.25 -12.54 1.98
N LYS A 234 -1.17 -12.24 2.89
CA LYS A 234 -2.58 -11.94 2.55
C LYS A 234 -2.68 -10.79 1.55
N ARG A 235 -1.94 -9.70 1.79
CA ARG A 235 -1.90 -8.55 0.87
C ARG A 235 -1.38 -8.94 -0.51
N CYS A 236 -0.32 -9.75 -0.60
CA CYS A 236 0.21 -10.21 -1.89
C CYS A 236 -0.78 -11.11 -2.63
N MET A 237 -1.48 -12.00 -1.93
CA MET A 237 -2.54 -12.84 -2.52
C MET A 237 -3.71 -12.01 -3.06
N GLU A 238 -4.17 -10.99 -2.32
CA GLU A 238 -5.21 -10.08 -2.82
C GLU A 238 -4.77 -9.34 -4.09
N LYS A 239 -3.52 -8.88 -4.16
CA LYS A 239 -2.97 -8.23 -5.36
C LYS A 239 -2.92 -9.16 -6.57
N ILE A 240 -2.70 -10.47 -6.41
CA ILE A 240 -2.83 -11.44 -7.51
C ILE A 240 -4.30 -11.62 -7.91
N LYS A 241 -5.22 -11.68 -6.94
CA LYS A 241 -6.66 -11.85 -7.19
C LYS A 241 -7.30 -10.68 -7.95
N GLU A 242 -6.77 -9.46 -7.81
CA GLU A 242 -7.28 -8.27 -8.50
C GLU A 242 -7.39 -8.44 -10.03
N TYR A 243 -6.38 -9.01 -10.71
CA TYR A 243 -6.37 -9.13 -12.17
C TYR A 243 -7.31 -10.21 -12.74
N ILE A 244 -7.72 -11.19 -11.92
CA ILE A 244 -8.62 -12.27 -12.36
C ILE A 244 -10.00 -12.08 -11.75
N GLY A 245 -10.10 -12.20 -10.43
CA GLY A 245 -11.37 -12.07 -9.71
C GLY A 245 -11.94 -10.65 -9.79
N GLY A 246 -11.07 -9.65 -9.66
CA GLY A 246 -11.46 -8.25 -9.78
C GLY A 246 -11.95 -7.90 -11.19
N VAL A 247 -11.19 -8.29 -12.23
CA VAL A 247 -11.59 -8.07 -13.63
C VAL A 247 -12.90 -8.79 -13.99
N ASN A 248 -13.07 -10.05 -13.58
CA ASN A 248 -14.33 -10.78 -13.78
C ASN A 248 -15.51 -10.06 -13.12
N THR A 249 -15.32 -9.57 -11.89
CA THR A 249 -16.34 -8.82 -11.16
C THR A 249 -16.68 -7.51 -11.88
N LEU A 250 -15.65 -6.83 -12.38
CA LEU A 250 -15.77 -5.59 -13.14
C LEU A 250 -16.57 -5.79 -14.44
N ILE A 251 -16.25 -6.83 -15.23
CA ILE A 251 -16.98 -7.19 -16.47
C ILE A 251 -18.47 -7.44 -16.18
N ARG A 252 -18.78 -8.16 -15.10
CA ARG A 252 -20.18 -8.44 -14.72
C ARG A 252 -20.92 -7.16 -14.34
N ARG A 253 -20.29 -6.26 -13.57
CA ARG A 253 -20.93 -5.04 -13.08
C ARG A 253 -21.05 -3.95 -14.13
N SER A 254 -20.06 -3.81 -15.02
CA SER A 254 -20.12 -2.77 -16.05
C SER A 254 -21.33 -2.93 -16.95
N ARG A 255 -21.70 -4.17 -17.28
CA ARG A 255 -22.91 -4.48 -18.07
C ARG A 255 -24.21 -4.06 -17.38
N GLN A 256 -24.22 -3.95 -16.05
CA GLN A 256 -25.37 -3.47 -15.28
C GLN A 256 -25.43 -1.93 -15.27
N ILE A 257 -24.27 -1.26 -15.19
CA ILE A 257 -24.18 0.19 -15.06
C ILE A 257 -24.18 0.90 -16.43
N PHE A 258 -23.56 0.27 -17.44
CA PHE A 258 -23.38 0.77 -18.80
C PHE A 258 -23.91 -0.27 -19.80
N PRO A 259 -25.25 -0.47 -19.88
CA PRO A 259 -25.85 -1.50 -20.72
C PRO A 259 -25.54 -1.30 -22.21
N ASP A 260 -25.39 -0.05 -22.65
CA ASP A 260 -25.08 0.30 -24.04
C ASP A 260 -23.58 0.17 -24.38
N GLY A 261 -22.76 -0.29 -23.43
CA GLY A 261 -21.31 -0.44 -23.61
C GLY A 261 -20.54 0.88 -23.73
N ASN A 262 -21.21 2.03 -23.59
CA ASN A 262 -20.58 3.34 -23.63
C ASN A 262 -20.20 3.80 -22.21
N ILE A 263 -18.90 3.78 -21.91
CA ILE A 263 -18.36 4.22 -20.62
C ILE A 263 -17.70 5.59 -20.82
N PRO A 264 -18.33 6.70 -20.40
CA PRO A 264 -17.70 8.01 -20.50
C PRO A 264 -16.46 8.06 -19.60
N VAL A 265 -15.32 8.46 -20.16
CA VAL A 265 -14.05 8.58 -19.44
C VAL A 265 -13.45 9.97 -19.59
N ARG A 266 -12.88 10.49 -18.51
CA ARG A 266 -12.17 11.76 -18.49
C ARG A 266 -10.85 11.63 -17.75
N TRP A 267 -9.78 12.05 -18.40
CA TRP A 267 -8.48 12.22 -17.75
C TRP A 267 -8.40 13.55 -17.01
N VAL A 268 -7.83 13.52 -15.81
CA VAL A 268 -7.59 14.69 -14.95
C VAL A 268 -6.15 14.65 -14.44
N GLY A 269 -5.62 15.82 -14.06
CA GLY A 269 -4.22 16.00 -13.69
C GLY A 269 -3.43 16.78 -14.72
N SER A 270 -2.13 16.89 -14.51
CA SER A 270 -1.27 17.72 -15.35
C SER A 270 -1.10 17.13 -16.75
N THR A 271 -1.77 17.73 -17.74
CA THR A 271 -1.37 17.63 -19.15
C THR A 271 -0.16 18.49 -19.46
N SER A 272 0.33 19.25 -18.47
CA SER A 272 1.39 20.22 -18.65
C SER A 272 2.72 19.49 -18.81
N THR A 273 3.41 19.79 -19.91
CA THR A 273 4.84 19.57 -20.13
C THR A 273 5.72 20.44 -19.22
N ALA A 274 5.16 20.98 -18.12
CA ALA A 274 5.87 21.82 -17.18
C ALA A 274 7.04 21.02 -16.61
N VAL A 275 8.22 21.43 -17.08
CA VAL A 275 9.57 21.14 -16.64
C VAL A 275 9.59 20.41 -15.32
N ASP A 276 10.22 19.24 -15.33
CA ASP A 276 10.69 18.46 -14.20
C ASP A 276 11.38 19.36 -13.16
N GLN A 277 10.59 20.04 -12.31
CA GLN A 277 11.10 21.03 -11.37
C GLN A 277 11.69 20.29 -10.18
N SER A 278 12.94 19.86 -10.36
CA SER A 278 13.75 19.36 -9.27
C SER A 278 13.96 20.47 -8.24
N VAL A 279 13.76 20.13 -6.99
CA VAL A 279 13.99 21.00 -5.85
C VAL A 279 15.33 20.62 -5.24
N ASN A 280 16.18 21.61 -5.03
CA ASN A 280 17.48 21.41 -4.38
C ASN A 280 17.25 21.26 -2.87
N MET A 281 17.73 20.14 -2.34
CA MET A 281 17.68 19.84 -0.92
C MET A 281 18.95 20.35 -0.24
N PRO A 282 18.92 20.56 1.09
CA PRO A 282 20.14 20.72 1.86
C PRO A 282 21.16 19.61 1.56
N ALA A 283 22.46 19.92 1.60
CA ALA A 283 23.49 18.95 1.23
C ALA A 283 23.49 17.71 2.15
N THR A 284 23.03 17.86 3.40
CA THR A 284 22.97 16.78 4.38
C THR A 284 21.68 16.87 5.20
N PRO A 285 21.22 15.75 5.80
CA PRO A 285 20.07 15.76 6.71
C PRO A 285 20.34 16.59 7.99
N TRP A 286 21.61 16.84 8.33
CA TRP A 286 21.98 17.68 9.47
C TRP A 286 21.64 19.16 9.23
N ILE A 287 21.96 19.67 8.04
CA ILE A 287 21.63 21.05 7.66
C ILE A 287 20.10 21.23 7.67
N ALA A 288 19.36 20.24 7.17
CA ALA A 288 17.90 20.23 7.24
C ALA A 288 17.37 20.25 8.69
N LEU A 289 18.00 19.51 9.60
CA LEU A 289 17.66 19.57 11.02
C LEU A 289 17.98 20.93 11.64
N GLU A 290 19.09 21.56 11.27
CA GLU A 290 19.45 22.92 11.70
C GLU A 290 18.43 23.96 11.24
N HIS A 291 17.93 23.87 10.00
CA HIS A 291 16.84 24.73 9.50
C HIS A 291 15.57 24.64 10.36
N LEU A 292 15.33 23.49 11.00
CA LEU A 292 14.21 23.28 11.93
C LEU A 292 14.54 23.66 13.39
N GLY A 293 15.72 24.24 13.64
CA GLY A 293 16.19 24.66 14.95
C GLY A 293 16.78 23.52 15.79
N PHE A 294 17.20 22.42 15.17
CA PHE A 294 17.87 21.33 15.86
C PHE A 294 19.39 21.39 15.69
N ASN A 295 20.08 21.78 16.76
CA ASN A 295 21.55 21.76 16.81
C ASN A 295 22.02 20.48 17.53
N PHE A 296 22.79 19.65 16.82
CA PHE A 296 23.40 18.44 17.35
C PHE A 296 24.91 18.62 17.45
N ASP A 297 25.48 18.32 18.61
CA ASP A 297 26.93 18.15 18.73
C ASP A 297 27.38 16.87 18.01
N ILE A 298 28.68 16.79 17.69
CA ILE A 298 29.29 15.65 16.97
C ILE A 298 28.98 14.32 17.67
N GLY A 299 28.99 14.29 19.00
CA GLY A 299 28.69 13.10 19.78
C GLY A 299 27.26 12.61 19.56
N LYS A 300 26.26 13.50 19.50
CA LYS A 300 24.87 13.13 19.20
C LYS A 300 24.68 12.70 17.76
N GLN A 301 25.37 13.32 16.80
CA GLN A 301 25.32 12.92 15.40
C GLN A 301 25.83 11.48 15.23
N GLN A 302 27.00 11.16 15.79
CA GLN A 302 27.56 9.80 15.76
C GLN A 302 26.62 8.76 16.39
N ASN A 303 25.92 9.13 17.47
CA ASN A 303 24.93 8.24 18.11
C ASN A 303 23.72 7.98 17.21
N ILE A 304 23.22 8.99 16.49
CA ILE A 304 22.13 8.81 15.53
C ILE A 304 22.58 7.93 14.37
N ILE A 305 23.78 8.15 13.82
CA ILE A 305 24.36 7.32 12.76
C ILE A 305 24.50 5.87 13.22
N ALA A 306 24.95 5.64 14.46
CA ALA A 306 25.06 4.29 15.02
C ALA A 306 23.70 3.58 15.15
N GLN A 307 22.63 4.32 15.44
CA GLN A 307 21.26 3.77 15.56
C GLN A 307 20.55 3.65 14.21
N LEU A 308 20.87 4.53 13.28
CA LEU A 308 20.28 4.65 11.95
C LEU A 308 21.41 4.82 10.92
N PRO A 309 22.13 3.73 10.56
CA PRO A 309 23.24 3.82 9.61
C PRO A 309 22.85 4.37 8.24
N SER A 310 21.58 4.22 7.85
CA SER A 310 21.05 4.74 6.58
C SER A 310 20.66 6.22 6.61
N PHE A 311 20.80 6.91 7.76
CA PHE A 311 20.32 8.28 7.93
C PHE A 311 20.90 9.27 6.90
N GLU A 312 22.20 9.16 6.61
CA GLU A 312 22.86 9.96 5.58
C GLU A 312 22.78 9.31 4.20
N LEU A 313 22.83 7.98 4.12
CA LEU A 313 22.84 7.23 2.86
C LEU A 313 21.54 7.40 2.07
N ASP A 314 20.40 7.46 2.77
CA ASP A 314 19.08 7.60 2.15
C ASP A 314 18.75 9.07 1.81
N TRP A 315 19.59 10.02 2.22
CA TRP A 315 19.41 11.43 1.89
C TRP A 315 19.74 11.70 0.42
N GLN A 316 18.83 12.36 -0.28
CA GLN A 316 18.96 12.73 -1.68
C GLN A 316 19.13 14.26 -1.78
N PRO A 317 20.17 14.75 -2.47
CA PRO A 317 20.43 16.19 -2.60
C PRO A 317 19.43 16.89 -3.52
N THR A 318 18.63 16.14 -4.27
CA THR A 318 17.56 16.66 -5.12
C THR A 318 16.30 15.84 -4.91
N CYS A 319 15.15 16.51 -4.97
CA CYS A 319 13.84 15.88 -4.97
C CYS A 319 13.09 16.32 -6.23
N ARG A 320 12.27 15.44 -6.82
CA ARG A 320 11.36 15.78 -7.91
C ARG A 320 9.94 15.58 -7.42
N PRO A 321 9.31 16.62 -6.83
CA PRO A 321 7.94 16.53 -6.37
C PRO A 321 6.99 16.24 -7.53
N ARG A 322 5.99 15.40 -7.27
CA ARG A 322 4.93 15.04 -8.20
C ARG A 322 3.60 15.00 -7.47
N MET A 323 2.57 15.58 -8.08
CA MET A 323 1.22 15.42 -7.60
C MET A 323 0.77 13.97 -7.74
N HIS A 324 0.41 13.35 -6.63
CA HIS A 324 -0.10 11.98 -6.63
C HIS A 324 -1.48 11.92 -7.30
N ALA A 325 -1.73 10.88 -8.10
CA ALA A 325 -2.95 10.73 -8.89
C ALA A 325 -4.26 10.93 -8.10
N LYS A 326 -4.36 10.40 -6.87
CA LYS A 326 -5.56 10.58 -6.03
C LYS A 326 -5.80 12.02 -5.56
N ILE A 327 -4.73 12.78 -5.33
CA ILE A 327 -4.81 14.21 -4.98
C ILE A 327 -5.27 15.01 -6.20
N ALA A 328 -4.80 14.66 -7.40
CA ALA A 328 -5.27 15.27 -8.64
C ALA A 328 -6.77 15.03 -8.89
N VAL A 329 -7.29 13.83 -8.60
CA VAL A 329 -8.75 13.55 -8.64
C VAL A 329 -9.53 14.46 -7.67
N LEU A 330 -9.06 14.57 -6.42
CA LEU A 330 -9.71 15.43 -5.41
C LEU A 330 -9.68 16.90 -5.80
N ARG A 331 -8.55 17.37 -6.32
CA ARG A 331 -8.40 18.73 -6.81
C ARG A 331 -9.38 19.00 -7.95
N TYR A 332 -9.52 18.08 -8.89
CA TYR A 332 -10.52 18.19 -9.97
C TYR A 332 -11.95 18.34 -9.42
N PHE A 333 -12.33 17.54 -8.43
CA PHE A 333 -13.65 17.67 -7.81
C PHE A 333 -13.82 19.00 -7.07
N HIS A 334 -12.79 19.43 -6.32
CA HIS A 334 -12.78 20.72 -5.63
C HIS A 334 -12.97 21.91 -6.59
N GLU A 335 -12.18 21.97 -7.66
CA GLU A 335 -12.23 23.05 -8.66
C GLU A 335 -13.59 23.17 -9.36
N ARG A 336 -14.37 22.08 -9.35
CA ARG A 336 -15.72 22.03 -9.93
C ARG A 336 -16.84 22.16 -8.91
N GLY A 337 -16.52 22.39 -7.63
CA GLY A 337 -17.50 22.44 -6.56
C GLY A 337 -18.22 21.10 -6.34
N LEU A 338 -17.62 19.99 -6.77
CA LEU A 338 -18.18 18.65 -6.64
C LEU A 338 -17.88 18.13 -5.23
N MET A 339 -18.79 18.40 -4.30
CA MET A 339 -18.66 18.04 -2.89
C MET A 339 -19.78 17.06 -2.53
N PRO A 340 -19.57 15.75 -2.70
CA PRO A 340 -20.62 14.77 -2.49
C PRO A 340 -21.00 14.66 -1.02
N PHE A 341 -22.30 14.50 -0.75
CA PHE A 341 -22.85 14.28 0.60
C PHE A 341 -22.57 12.86 1.15
N GLY A 342 -22.11 11.94 0.31
CA GLY A 342 -21.83 10.53 0.64
C GLY A 342 -20.37 10.13 0.50
N LEU A 343 -20.09 8.84 0.71
CA LEU A 343 -18.76 8.26 0.48
C LEU A 343 -18.39 8.36 -1.00
N CYS A 344 -17.22 8.93 -1.28
CA CYS A 344 -16.72 9.08 -2.63
C CYS A 344 -15.41 8.28 -2.78
N PRO A 345 -15.48 7.07 -3.35
CA PRO A 345 -14.32 6.21 -3.46
C PRO A 345 -13.37 6.66 -4.57
N ILE A 346 -12.08 6.58 -4.28
CA ILE A 346 -10.97 6.82 -5.20
C ILE A 346 -10.10 5.57 -5.19
N GLY A 347 -10.31 4.71 -6.19
CA GLY A 347 -9.49 3.52 -6.38
C GLY A 347 -8.10 3.88 -6.87
N CYS A 348 -7.09 3.12 -6.45
CA CYS A 348 -5.68 3.40 -6.73
C CYS A 348 -4.93 2.14 -7.17
N SER A 349 -3.96 2.29 -8.08
CA SER A 349 -3.08 1.19 -8.50
C SER A 349 -2.06 0.81 -7.43
N GLU A 350 -1.80 1.72 -6.48
CA GLU A 350 -0.90 1.57 -5.33
C GLU A 350 -1.61 1.98 -4.04
N ASP A 351 -1.16 1.41 -2.93
CA ASP A 351 -1.61 1.78 -1.58
C ASP A 351 -1.49 3.31 -1.36
N CYS A 352 -2.43 3.90 -0.64
CA CYS A 352 -2.43 5.30 -0.26
C CYS A 352 -1.24 5.63 0.65
N CYS A 353 -0.27 6.40 0.16
CA CYS A 353 0.86 6.81 1.00
C CYS A 353 0.41 7.67 2.20
N TRP A 354 1.23 7.70 3.24
CA TRP A 354 0.91 8.42 4.48
C TRP A 354 0.56 9.89 4.24
N CYS A 355 1.25 10.57 3.32
CA CYS A 355 0.99 11.97 2.97
C CYS A 355 -0.41 12.15 2.38
N CYS A 356 -0.80 11.27 1.45
CA CYS A 356 -2.13 11.31 0.86
C CYS A 356 -3.22 11.02 1.90
N ASP A 357 -3.01 10.02 2.76
CA ASP A 357 -3.95 9.68 3.84
C ASP A 357 -4.18 10.86 4.80
N GLN A 358 -3.10 11.49 5.30
CA GLN A 358 -3.22 12.67 6.16
C GLN A 358 -3.90 13.83 5.45
N TRP A 359 -3.48 14.11 4.21
CA TRP A 359 -4.04 15.21 3.44
C TRP A 359 -5.55 15.01 3.19
N MET A 360 -5.95 13.82 2.75
CA MET A 360 -7.36 13.46 2.50
C MET A 360 -8.20 13.54 3.77
N GLY A 361 -7.70 13.02 4.89
CA GLY A 361 -8.37 13.10 6.18
C GLY A 361 -8.64 14.55 6.61
N ARG A 362 -7.68 15.45 6.35
CA ARG A 362 -7.84 16.88 6.64
C ARG A 362 -8.77 17.59 5.67
N TYR A 363 -8.67 17.29 4.39
CA TYR A 363 -9.59 17.78 3.38
C TYR A 363 -11.04 17.42 3.76
N ASN A 364 -11.29 16.15 4.09
CA ASN A 364 -12.60 15.67 4.54
C ASN A 364 -13.11 16.42 5.78
N SER A 365 -12.25 16.64 6.77
CA SER A 365 -12.62 17.39 7.97
C SER A 365 -12.93 18.87 7.69
N LEU A 366 -12.17 19.52 6.82
CA LEU A 366 -12.33 20.95 6.52
C LEU A 366 -13.58 21.22 5.69
N TYR A 367 -13.88 20.35 4.74
CA TYR A 367 -14.96 20.57 3.79
C TYR A 367 -16.17 19.65 4.00
N THR A 368 -16.21 18.91 5.10
CA THR A 368 -17.29 17.96 5.45
C THR A 368 -17.54 16.93 4.33
N THR A 369 -16.50 16.51 3.63
CA THR A 369 -16.58 15.49 2.58
C THR A 369 -16.20 14.10 3.11
N ARG A 370 -16.46 13.05 2.32
CA ARG A 370 -16.13 11.66 2.68
C ARG A 370 -15.41 10.93 1.57
N TYR A 371 -14.31 11.51 1.08
CA TYR A 371 -13.45 10.85 0.13
C TYR A 371 -12.65 9.73 0.78
N VAL A 372 -12.60 8.58 0.13
CA VAL A 372 -11.91 7.39 0.66
C VAL A 372 -11.07 6.74 -0.42
N ALA A 373 -9.89 6.24 -0.03
CA ALA A 373 -9.00 5.49 -0.90
C ALA A 373 -8.63 4.17 -0.23
N SER A 374 -8.28 3.16 -1.04
CA SER A 374 -7.90 1.85 -0.56
C SER A 374 -6.48 1.86 0.04
N GLY A 375 -6.30 1.03 1.08
CA GLY A 375 -5.02 0.67 1.67
C GLY A 375 -4.18 1.86 2.16
N ALA A 376 -4.24 2.21 3.45
CA ALA A 376 -3.27 3.16 3.97
C ALA A 376 -1.89 2.49 4.10
N SER A 377 -0.93 2.97 3.33
CA SER A 377 0.48 2.64 3.48
C SER A 377 1.10 3.59 4.49
N VAL A 378 1.90 3.02 5.38
CA VAL A 378 2.74 3.81 6.26
C VAL A 378 3.88 4.52 5.51
N LYS A 379 4.19 4.11 4.27
CA LYS A 379 5.32 4.64 3.49
C LYS A 379 5.18 6.15 3.25
N ILE A 380 6.23 6.88 3.61
CA ILE A 380 6.40 8.30 3.28
C ILE A 380 7.02 8.40 1.89
N ARG A 381 6.37 9.14 1.01
CA ARG A 381 6.79 9.41 -0.36
C ARG A 381 7.42 10.80 -0.39
N VAL A 382 8.74 10.84 -0.58
CA VAL A 382 9.54 12.08 -0.57
C VAL A 382 9.27 12.95 -1.79
N ASP A 383 8.76 12.33 -2.86
CA ASP A 383 8.35 12.93 -4.12
C ASP A 383 6.92 13.52 -4.09
N TRP A 384 6.32 13.75 -2.91
CA TRP A 384 4.97 14.30 -2.84
C TRP A 384 4.97 15.83 -3.08
N GLU A 385 4.19 16.27 -4.06
CA GLU A 385 3.96 17.69 -4.38
C GLU A 385 2.71 18.24 -3.67
N MET A 386 2.81 19.47 -3.18
CA MET A 386 1.67 20.20 -2.64
C MET A 386 0.54 20.36 -3.66
N SER A 387 -0.69 20.25 -3.17
CA SER A 387 -1.88 20.29 -4.02
C SER A 387 -2.16 21.68 -4.60
N GLY A 388 -1.69 22.73 -3.93
CA GLY A 388 -2.07 24.13 -4.18
C GLY A 388 -3.28 24.57 -3.33
N LEU A 389 -3.91 23.64 -2.60
CA LEU A 389 -4.96 23.97 -1.62
C LEU A 389 -4.31 24.30 -0.28
N VAL A 390 -4.20 25.61 -0.02
CA VAL A 390 -3.42 26.18 1.08
C VAL A 390 -3.75 25.55 2.45
N SER A 391 -5.03 25.34 2.77
CA SER A 391 -5.42 24.88 4.10
C SER A 391 -5.01 23.43 4.41
N PRO A 392 -5.33 22.41 3.57
CA PRO A 392 -4.78 21.07 3.72
C PRO A 392 -3.24 21.00 3.68
N ASP A 393 -2.61 21.72 2.74
CA ASP A 393 -1.14 21.70 2.59
C ASP A 393 -0.44 22.30 3.81
N PHE A 394 -0.97 23.40 4.36
CA PHE A 394 -0.47 24.02 5.59
C PHE A 394 -0.56 23.08 6.79
N PHE A 395 -1.68 22.38 6.95
CA PHE A 395 -1.85 21.44 8.04
C PHE A 395 -0.82 20.32 7.97
N LEU A 396 -0.69 19.69 6.79
CA LEU A 396 0.27 18.61 6.59
C LEU A 396 1.70 19.10 6.88
N HIS A 397 2.06 20.28 6.39
CA HIS A 397 3.36 20.88 6.67
C HIS A 397 3.63 21.09 8.17
N HIS A 398 2.63 21.54 8.94
CA HIS A 398 2.73 21.69 10.39
C HIS A 398 2.83 20.35 11.12
N GLU A 399 2.04 19.36 10.70
CA GLU A 399 2.06 18.00 11.25
C GLU A 399 3.44 17.35 11.06
N LEU A 400 4.03 17.47 9.87
CA LEU A 400 5.40 17.01 9.59
C LEU A 400 6.41 17.59 10.59
N GLY A 401 6.37 18.91 10.81
CA GLY A 401 7.26 19.57 11.76
C GLY A 401 7.07 19.11 13.20
N SER A 402 5.83 18.76 13.57
CA SER A 402 5.49 18.26 14.90
C SER A 402 6.01 16.83 15.11
N HIS A 403 5.88 15.96 14.11
CA HIS A 403 6.38 14.58 14.15
C HIS A 403 7.90 14.51 14.27
N ILE A 404 8.64 15.35 13.54
CA ILE A 404 10.10 15.44 13.67
C ILE A 404 10.49 15.86 15.10
N LYS A 405 9.78 16.84 15.69
CA LYS A 405 10.00 17.28 17.08
C LYS A 405 9.71 16.19 18.11
N VAL A 406 8.66 15.39 17.93
CA VAL A 406 8.31 14.28 18.83
C VAL A 406 9.35 13.18 18.75
N HIS A 407 9.81 12.83 17.54
CA HIS A 407 10.83 11.80 17.35
C HIS A 407 12.14 12.13 18.09
N LYS A 408 12.53 13.41 18.15
CA LYS A 408 13.66 13.90 18.98
C LYS A 408 13.49 13.59 20.47
N GLN A 409 12.29 13.70 21.02
CA GLN A 409 12.05 13.46 22.45
C GLN A 409 12.15 11.97 22.79
N VAL A 410 11.77 11.08 21.87
CA VAL A 410 11.80 9.64 22.08
C VAL A 410 13.24 9.11 22.02
N THR A 411 14.04 9.56 21.05
CA THR A 411 15.46 9.19 20.93
C THR A 411 16.31 9.72 22.10
N THR A 412 15.95 10.88 22.68
CA THR A 412 16.63 11.41 23.87
C THR A 412 16.17 10.77 25.19
N ARG A 413 14.90 10.35 25.31
CA ARG A 413 14.35 9.74 26.54
C ARG A 413 14.66 8.26 26.74
N ARG A 414 14.87 7.46 25.67
CA ARG A 414 15.29 6.05 25.82
C ARG A 414 16.55 5.89 26.69
N ARG A 415 17.36 6.94 26.81
CA ARG A 415 18.56 7.00 27.67
C ARG A 415 18.27 7.19 29.16
N LYS A 416 17.21 7.91 29.56
CA LYS A 416 16.90 8.11 30.99
C LYS A 416 16.46 6.81 31.68
N ARG A 417 15.97 5.83 30.93
CA ARG A 417 15.65 4.49 31.46
C ARG A 417 16.78 3.49 31.35
N SER A 418 17.76 3.68 30.45
CA SER A 418 18.92 2.79 30.32
C SER A 418 20.14 3.25 31.14
N SER A 419 20.12 4.45 31.74
CA SER A 419 21.20 4.96 32.59
C SER A 419 20.89 4.96 34.09
N THR A 420 19.81 4.31 34.53
CA THR A 420 19.58 3.99 35.94
C THR A 420 20.01 2.55 36.17
N THR A 421 21.31 2.33 36.21
CA THR A 421 21.88 1.23 37.00
C THR A 421 21.51 1.53 38.46
N PRO A 422 20.81 0.64 39.19
CA PRO A 422 20.69 0.81 40.63
C PRO A 422 22.10 0.78 41.23
N PRO A 423 22.42 1.59 42.24
CA PRO A 423 23.67 1.41 42.95
C PRO A 423 23.65 0.01 43.58
N VAL A 424 24.45 -0.90 43.03
CA VAL A 424 24.82 -2.16 43.65
C VAL A 424 25.71 -1.81 44.84
N LYS A 425 25.11 -1.39 45.95
CA LYS A 425 25.72 -1.42 47.29
C LYS A 425 24.61 -1.67 48.31
N ASN A 426 24.83 -2.69 49.14
CA ASN A 426 24.15 -2.98 50.41
C ASN A 426 22.82 -3.75 50.38
N ALA A 427 22.68 -4.78 49.55
CA ALA A 427 21.62 -5.79 49.72
C ALA A 427 22.13 -7.22 50.04
N LEU A 428 23.45 -7.45 50.04
CA LEU A 428 24.07 -8.74 50.36
C LEU A 428 24.75 -8.79 51.74
N GLN A 429 24.50 -7.79 52.60
CA GLN A 429 24.98 -7.78 54.00
C GLN A 429 23.81 -7.77 55.01
N LYS A 430 22.58 -8.04 54.56
CA LYS A 430 21.38 -8.08 55.41
C LYS A 430 20.61 -9.40 55.35
N ILE A 431 21.19 -10.44 54.74
CA ILE A 431 20.58 -11.78 54.65
C ILE A 431 21.38 -12.83 55.45
N GLU A 432 22.58 -12.50 55.95
CA GLU A 432 23.39 -13.40 56.80
C GLU A 432 23.32 -13.09 58.31
N GLU A 433 22.64 -12.03 58.75
CA GLU A 433 22.46 -11.69 60.18
C GLU A 433 21.04 -11.94 60.72
N SER A 434 20.13 -12.55 59.94
CA SER A 434 18.75 -12.84 60.38
C SER A 434 18.46 -14.35 60.44
N ARG A 435 19.48 -15.18 60.71
CA ARG A 435 19.33 -16.64 60.73
C ARG A 435 20.00 -17.34 61.92
N GLU A 436 20.25 -16.62 63.01
CA GLU A 436 20.79 -17.19 64.26
C GLU A 436 20.00 -16.89 65.55
N ASP A 437 18.87 -16.19 65.50
CA ASP A 437 17.98 -16.04 66.66
C ASP A 437 16.54 -16.35 66.25
N ASP A 438 16.13 -17.61 66.34
CA ASP A 438 14.88 -18.04 66.96
C ASP A 438 14.71 -19.57 66.88
N VAL A 439 14.32 -20.11 68.04
CA VAL A 439 14.07 -21.50 68.45
C VAL A 439 13.00 -22.21 67.62
#